data_AF-A0AAN5I574-F1
#
_entry.id   AF-A0AAN5I574-F1
#
_cell.length_a   1.000
_cell.length_b   1.000
_cell.length_c   1.000
_cell.angle_alpha   90.00
_cell.angle_beta   90.00
_cell.angle_gamma   90.00
#
_symmetry.space_group_name_H-M   'P 1'
#
loop_
_entity.id
_entity.type
_entity.pdbx_description
1 polymer ?
#
loop_
_entity_poly.entity_id
_entity_poly.type
_entity_poly.pdbx_seq_one_letter_code
_entity_poly.pdbx_strand_id
1 'polypeptide(L)'
;LPRATQSTTEQLKVVVNDAVDPFSFSVQRANKETIFDTAPGGLIFSDKFIQLAVALPSANMYGWGENVHPELKLARLHWLH
;
A
#
# COMPACT_ATOMS: atom_id res chain seq x y z
N LEU A 1 -12.53 2.71 21.55
CA LEU A 1 -11.25 3.20 22.10
C LEU A 1 -10.14 2.83 21.12
N PRO A 2 -9.15 3.70 20.85
CA PRO A 2 -8.00 3.33 20.05
C PRO A 2 -7.29 2.13 20.69
N ARG A 3 -6.85 1.17 19.89
CA ARG A 3 -6.07 0.03 20.39
C ARG A 3 -4.74 0.56 20.92
N ALA A 4 -4.32 0.08 22.09
CA ALA A 4 -3.00 0.40 22.63
C ALA A 4 -1.91 -0.10 21.65
N THR A 5 -0.86 0.71 21.47
CA THR A 5 0.30 0.34 20.66
C THR A 5 0.94 -0.91 21.24
N GLN A 6 1.25 -1.88 20.38
CA GLN A 6 1.99 -3.09 20.75
C GLN A 6 3.38 -3.02 20.13
N SER A 7 4.40 -3.38 20.92
CA SER A 7 5.75 -3.56 20.42
C SER A 7 5.82 -4.83 19.58
N THR A 8 6.51 -4.78 18.45
CA THR A 8 6.75 -5.94 17.58
C THR A 8 8.25 -6.13 17.37
N THR A 9 8.67 -7.38 17.25
CA THR A 9 10.03 -7.75 16.83
C THR A 9 10.15 -7.85 15.31
N GLU A 10 9.06 -7.63 14.56
CA GLU A 10 9.08 -7.62 13.11
C GLU A 10 10.05 -6.56 12.58
N GLN A 11 10.91 -7.00 11.67
CA GLN A 11 11.84 -6.12 10.97
C GLN A 11 11.30 -5.86 9.56
N LEU A 12 11.30 -4.59 9.18
CA LEU A 12 10.94 -4.12 7.85
C LEU A 12 12.17 -3.55 7.15
N LYS A 13 12.31 -3.86 5.87
CA LYS A 13 13.35 -3.32 5.00
C LYS A 13 12.69 -2.51 3.90
N VAL A 14 13.17 -1.28 3.72
CA VAL A 14 12.85 -0.47 2.54
C VAL A 14 13.86 -0.80 1.44
N VAL A 15 13.36 -1.08 0.25
CA VAL A 15 14.16 -1.27 -0.96
C VAL A 15 13.78 -0.16 -1.94
N VAL A 16 14.75 0.67 -2.28
CA VAL A 16 14.56 1.80 -3.19
C VAL A 16 15.05 1.39 -4.58
N ASN A 17 14.24 1.68 -5.60
CA ASN A 17 14.59 1.50 -7.00
C ASN A 17 14.67 2.88 -7.65
N ASP A 18 15.84 3.49 -7.59
CA ASP A 18 16.16 4.81 -8.14
C ASP A 18 16.73 4.76 -9.57
N ALA A 19 17.15 3.57 -10.02
CA ALA A 19 17.65 3.34 -11.37
C ALA A 19 16.54 3.22 -12.45
N VAL A 20 15.27 3.22 -12.05
CA VAL A 20 14.11 3.02 -12.95
C VAL A 20 13.19 4.23 -12.87
N ASP A 21 12.75 4.72 -14.03
CA ASP A 21 11.75 5.79 -14.15
C ASP A 21 10.39 5.17 -14.49
N PRO A 22 9.31 5.47 -13.74
CA PRO A 22 9.25 6.37 -12.58
C PRO A 22 9.88 5.80 -11.30
N PHE A 23 10.31 6.70 -10.41
CA PHE A 23 10.80 6.36 -9.08
C PHE A 23 9.84 5.41 -8.35
N SER A 24 10.39 4.35 -7.75
CA SER A 24 9.63 3.41 -6.94
C SER A 24 10.40 2.91 -5.73
N PHE A 25 9.67 2.42 -4.74
CA PHE A 25 10.22 1.74 -3.58
C PHE A 25 9.28 0.62 -3.14
N SER A 26 9.82 -0.34 -2.40
CA SER A 26 9.04 -1.39 -1.76
C SER A 26 9.40 -1.55 -0.29
N VAL A 27 8.45 -2.04 0.49
CA VAL A 27 8.67 -2.43 1.89
C VAL A 27 8.53 -3.95 1.98
N GLN A 28 9.55 -4.58 2.53
CA GLN A 28 9.65 -6.03 2.66
C GLN A 28 9.77 -6.43 4.12
N ARG A 29 9.12 -7.54 4.47
CA ARG A 29 9.35 -8.26 5.73
C ARG A 29 10.69 -8.98 5.69
N ALA A 30 11.18 -9.40 6.86
CA ALA A 30 12.42 -10.18 6.98
C ALA A 30 12.42 -11.49 6.14
N ASN A 31 11.25 -12.09 5.89
CA ASN A 31 11.08 -13.26 5.04
C ASN A 31 11.08 -12.94 3.52
N LYS A 32 11.40 -11.69 3.13
CA LYS A 32 11.37 -11.17 1.75
C LYS A 32 9.97 -11.03 1.13
N GLU A 33 8.91 -11.14 1.92
CA GLU A 33 7.56 -10.84 1.46
C GLU A 33 7.39 -9.33 1.31
N THR A 34 7.03 -8.87 0.10
CA THR A 34 6.72 -7.47 -0.18
C THR A 34 5.29 -7.16 0.26
N ILE A 35 5.15 -6.19 1.16
CA ILE A 35 3.86 -5.78 1.73
C ILE A 35 3.38 -4.42 1.21
N PHE A 36 4.25 -3.71 0.49
CA PHE A 36 3.98 -2.41 -0.12
C PHE A 36 4.92 -2.25 -1.30
N ASP A 37 4.40 -2.10 -2.52
CA ASP A 37 5.21 -1.94 -3.74
C ASP A 37 4.62 -0.84 -4.62
N THR A 38 5.41 0.19 -4.92
CA THR A 38 4.96 1.32 -5.72
C THR A 38 5.34 1.23 -7.19
N ALA A 39 6.08 0.20 -7.61
CA ALA A 39 6.55 0.03 -8.99
C ALA A 39 5.44 0.12 -10.08
N PRO A 40 4.20 -0.38 -9.88
CA PRO A 40 3.19 -0.38 -10.95
C PRO A 40 2.70 1.00 -11.42
N GLY A 41 2.84 2.06 -10.61
CA GLY A 41 2.37 3.39 -10.98
C GLY A 41 3.21 4.55 -10.46
N GLY A 42 4.29 4.27 -9.72
CA GLY A 42 5.26 5.25 -9.26
C GLY A 42 4.67 6.32 -8.33
N LEU A 43 5.43 7.41 -8.20
CA LEU A 43 5.05 8.62 -7.47
C LEU A 43 4.90 9.78 -8.45
N ILE A 44 3.73 10.41 -8.46
CA ILE A 44 3.52 11.71 -9.10
C ILE A 44 3.44 12.76 -7.99
N PHE A 45 4.30 13.78 -8.07
CA PHE A 45 4.34 14.87 -7.11
C PHE A 45 4.34 16.21 -7.83
N SER A 46 3.32 17.03 -7.56
CA SER A 46 3.15 18.37 -8.13
C SER A 46 2.53 19.31 -7.09
N ASP A 47 2.48 20.60 -7.39
CA ASP A 47 2.10 21.66 -6.44
C ASP A 47 0.73 21.45 -5.74
N LYS A 48 -0.21 20.78 -6.42
CA LYS A 48 -1.58 20.54 -5.91
C LYS A 48 -2.08 19.11 -6.15
N PHE A 49 -1.19 18.19 -6.54
CA PHE A 49 -1.57 16.80 -6.79
C PHE A 49 -0.43 15.85 -6.42
N ILE A 50 -0.77 14.87 -5.58
CA ILE A 50 0.10 13.77 -5.17
C ILE A 50 -0.65 12.48 -5.48
N GLN A 51 -0.04 11.60 -6.26
CA GLN A 51 -0.56 10.26 -6.51
C GLN A 51 0.50 9.23 -6.17
N LEU A 52 0.06 8.19 -5.47
CA LEU A 52 0.87 7.01 -5.15
C LEU A 52 0.05 5.77 -5.47
N ALA A 53 0.56 4.95 -6.40
CA ALA A 53 -0.01 3.64 -6.69
C ALA A 53 0.72 2.57 -5.87
N VAL A 54 -0.01 1.58 -5.37
CA VAL A 54 0.57 0.51 -4.54
C VAL A 54 -0.02 -0.84 -4.94
N ALA A 55 0.82 -1.81 -5.26
CA ALA A 55 0.41 -3.20 -5.31
C ALA A 55 0.26 -3.76 -3.90
N LEU A 56 -0.96 -4.26 -3.60
CA LEU A 56 -1.26 -4.87 -2.32
C LEU A 56 -0.89 -6.36 -2.33
N PRO A 57 -0.38 -6.90 -1.22
CA PRO A 57 -0.05 -8.32 -1.11
C PRO A 57 -1.29 -9.23 -1.11
N SER A 58 -2.48 -8.67 -0.85
CA SER A 58 -3.73 -9.41 -0.90
C SER A 58 -4.90 -8.50 -1.27
N ALA A 59 -6.03 -9.12 -1.64
CA ALA A 59 -7.30 -8.41 -1.85
C ALA A 59 -8.04 -8.07 -0.53
N ASN A 60 -7.44 -8.32 0.63
CA ASN A 60 -8.06 -8.05 1.93
C ASN A 60 -7.68 -6.64 2.39
N MET A 61 -8.59 -5.69 2.18
CA MET A 61 -8.40 -4.28 2.54
C MET A 61 -9.59 -3.77 3.36
N TYR A 62 -9.31 -2.96 4.39
CA TYR A 62 -10.28 -2.50 5.38
C TYR A 62 -9.97 -1.05 5.80
N GLY A 63 -10.97 -0.33 6.32
CA GLY A 63 -10.72 0.94 7.04
C GLY A 63 -10.70 2.21 6.19
N TRP A 64 -11.39 2.23 5.04
CA TRP A 64 -11.53 3.45 4.23
C TRP A 64 -12.56 4.40 4.84
N GLY A 65 -12.21 5.69 4.90
CA GLY A 65 -12.91 6.71 5.68
C GLY A 65 -14.37 6.94 5.29
N GLU A 66 -15.09 7.62 6.20
CA GLU A 66 -16.50 8.09 6.21
C GLU A 66 -17.30 7.91 4.91
N ASN A 67 -17.52 6.65 4.55
CA ASN A 67 -18.37 6.21 3.46
C ASN A 67 -19.18 5.02 3.97
N VAL A 68 -20.41 4.86 3.46
CA VAL A 68 -21.24 3.70 3.77
C VAL A 68 -20.77 2.54 2.91
N HIS A 69 -19.94 1.66 3.49
CA HIS A 69 -19.55 0.42 2.84
C HIS A 69 -20.59 -0.67 3.15
N PRO A 70 -21.08 -1.41 2.14
CA PRO A 70 -22.04 -2.50 2.36
C PRO A 70 -21.41 -3.68 3.12
N GLU A 71 -20.10 -3.84 3.01
CA GLU A 71 -19.32 -4.85 3.70
C GLU A 71 -18.11 -4.24 4.41
N LEU A 72 -17.63 -4.90 5.47
CA LEU A 72 -16.44 -4.47 6.21
C LEU A 72 -15.18 -4.55 5.34
N LYS A 73 -15.04 -5.63 4.57
CA LYS A 73 -13.97 -5.78 3.59
C LYS A 73 -14.31 -4.90 2.41
N LEU A 74 -13.36 -4.06 1.99
CA LEU A 74 -13.49 -3.39 0.72
C LEU A 74 -13.40 -4.45 -0.38
N ALA A 75 -14.54 -4.79 -0.98
CA ALA A 75 -14.57 -5.58 -2.19
C ALA A 75 -13.89 -4.76 -3.30
N ARG A 76 -12.87 -5.34 -3.93
CA ARG A 76 -12.32 -4.79 -5.18
C ARG A 76 -13.46 -4.70 -6.19
N LEU A 77 -13.72 -3.50 -6.72
CA LEU A 77 -14.63 -3.32 -7.86
C LEU A 77 -14.21 -4.28 -8.98
N HIS A 78 -15.12 -5.18 -9.37
CA HIS A 78 -14.99 -5.97 -10.58
C HIS A 78 -14.93 -5.02 -11.78
N TRP A 79 -13.76 -4.87 -12.40
CA TRP A 79 -13.64 -4.32 -13.74
C TRP A 79 -12.97 -5.36 -14.63
N LEU A 80 -13.80 -6.07 -15.40
CA LEU A 80 -13.65 -6.41 -16.83
C LEU A 80 -14.76 -7.42 -17.19
N HIS A 81 -15.77 -6.95 -17.92
CA HIS A 81 -16.07 -7.48 -19.25
C HIS A 81 -15.74 -6.37 -20.24
#